data_AF-A0A5B7ZPN8-F1
#
_entry.id   AF-A0A5B7ZPN8-F1
#
_cell.length_a   1.000
_cell.length_b   1.000
_cell.length_c   1.000
_cell.angle_alpha   90.00
_cell.angle_beta   90.00
_cell.angle_gamma   90.00
#
_symmetry.space_group_name_H-M   'P 1'
#
loop_
_entity.id
_entity.type
_entity.pdbx_description
1 polymer ?
#
loop_
_entity_poly.entity_id
_entity_poly.type
_entity_poly.pdbx_seq_one_letter_code
_entity_poly.pdbx_strand_id
1 'polypeptide(L)'
;MTAYQRLRDLFVPLDITVALPSDPFLKIDREKAAKKLRLKERAEQNGRQNHPPVDSTDFDEVEREIIAEISDNLHRAQIDGSNNHRIYGERLSELALLRELSAITGASSQALGDYQATIINREGRLALAKTAIRESFKDLANFKQEHGLHRPAHPGIQPIYAWATFALAWLIESLCNTAFLRVNDDYGLLGDSSRRQSSQESISQYPASSDAMSGLISFIGAGIGRLRQRWRRRLG
;
A
#
# COMPACT_ATOMS: atom_id res chain seq x y z
N MET A 1 1.61 -40.29 14.94
CA MET A 1 2.26 -39.04 14.48
C MET A 1 1.19 -38.06 14.06
N THR A 2 1.23 -36.82 14.56
CA THR A 2 0.30 -35.75 14.17
C THR A 2 0.80 -35.01 12.92
N ALA A 3 -0.09 -34.36 12.16
CA ALA A 3 0.29 -33.61 10.97
C ALA A 3 1.31 -32.50 11.25
N TYR A 4 1.24 -31.90 12.45
CA TYR A 4 2.21 -30.92 12.95
C TYR A 4 3.64 -31.50 13.09
N GLN A 5 3.79 -32.77 13.47
CA GLN A 5 5.10 -33.42 13.53
C GLN A 5 5.71 -33.56 12.13
N ARG A 6 4.92 -33.97 11.12
CA ARG A 6 5.40 -34.06 9.73
C ARG A 6 5.81 -32.71 9.14
N LEU A 7 5.09 -31.63 9.47
CA LEU A 7 5.51 -30.28 9.11
C LEU A 7 6.80 -29.88 9.84
N ARG A 8 6.91 -30.18 11.14
CA ARG A 8 8.12 -29.88 11.91
C ARG A 8 9.35 -30.63 11.40
N ASP A 9 9.19 -31.88 10.99
CA ASP A 9 10.27 -32.71 10.44
C ASP A 9 10.71 -32.25 9.03
N LEU A 10 9.82 -31.57 8.28
CA LEU A 10 10.17 -30.83 7.05
C LEU A 10 10.94 -29.53 7.32
N PHE A 11 10.88 -29.00 8.55
CA PHE A 11 11.56 -27.78 8.98
C PHE A 11 12.59 -28.05 10.09
N VAL A 12 13.21 -29.24 10.10
CA VAL A 12 14.44 -29.46 10.89
C VAL A 12 15.43 -28.38 10.43
N PRO A 13 15.95 -27.55 11.34
CA PRO A 13 16.95 -26.56 10.95
C PRO A 13 18.14 -27.31 10.38
N LEU A 14 18.36 -27.16 9.07
CA LEU A 14 19.53 -27.69 8.40
C LEU A 14 20.74 -27.20 9.18
N ASP A 15 21.65 -28.11 9.54
CA ASP A 15 22.78 -27.75 10.39
C ASP A 15 23.69 -26.79 9.62
N ILE A 16 23.52 -25.48 9.85
CA ILE A 16 24.20 -24.41 9.11
C ILE A 16 25.72 -24.42 9.42
N THR A 17 26.15 -25.28 10.35
CA THR A 17 27.55 -25.57 10.65
C THR A 17 28.22 -26.55 9.67
N VAL A 18 27.59 -26.88 8.53
CA VAL A 18 28.31 -27.41 7.36
C VAL A 18 29.33 -26.37 6.91
N ALA A 19 30.54 -26.48 7.47
CA ALA A 19 31.68 -25.65 7.12
C ALA A 19 31.84 -25.64 5.60
N LEU A 20 31.83 -24.45 5.01
CA LEU A 20 32.22 -24.29 3.62
C LEU A 20 33.60 -24.94 3.46
N PRO A 21 33.80 -25.89 2.51
CA PRO A 21 35.13 -26.41 2.24
C PRO A 21 36.06 -25.24 2.01
N SER A 22 37.06 -25.09 2.90
CA SER A 22 37.96 -23.93 2.95
C SER A 22 38.83 -23.81 1.69
N ASP A 23 38.83 -24.84 0.86
CA ASP A 23 39.35 -24.84 -0.49
C ASP A 23 38.36 -25.55 -1.43
N PRO A 24 37.75 -24.85 -2.41
CA PRO A 24 36.89 -25.47 -3.42
C PRO A 24 37.69 -26.12 -4.55
N PHE A 25 39.03 -25.98 -4.58
CA PHE A 25 39.88 -26.47 -5.66
C PHE A 25 40.68 -27.72 -5.24
N LEU A 26 40.74 -28.70 -6.15
CA LEU A 26 41.56 -29.87 -5.97
C LEU A 26 43.05 -29.50 -6.07
N LYS A 27 43.77 -29.51 -4.94
CA LYS A 27 45.23 -29.32 -4.92
C LYS A 27 45.94 -30.59 -5.36
N ILE A 28 46.64 -30.53 -6.50
CA ILE A 28 47.50 -31.61 -6.97
C ILE A 28 48.75 -31.67 -6.07
N ASP A 29 48.85 -32.73 -5.28
CA ASP A 29 50.06 -33.09 -4.54
C ASP A 29 51.14 -33.57 -5.53
N ARG A 30 52.09 -32.67 -5.80
CA ARG A 30 53.19 -32.89 -6.76
C ARG A 30 54.12 -34.02 -6.33
N GLU A 31 54.36 -34.19 -5.02
CA GLU A 31 55.25 -35.22 -4.51
C GLU A 31 54.61 -36.61 -4.61
N LYS A 32 53.33 -36.70 -4.27
CA LYS A 32 52.53 -37.92 -4.43
C LYS A 32 52.38 -38.30 -5.89
N ALA A 33 52.13 -37.34 -6.79
CA ALA A 33 52.10 -37.59 -8.24
C ALA A 33 53.47 -38.07 -8.77
N ALA A 34 54.57 -37.41 -8.40
CA ALA A 34 55.92 -37.81 -8.80
C ALA A 34 56.31 -39.21 -8.28
N LYS A 35 55.84 -39.57 -7.07
CA LYS A 35 56.04 -40.91 -6.48
C LYS A 35 55.16 -41.97 -7.16
N LYS A 36 53.90 -41.65 -7.49
CA LYS A 36 52.97 -42.53 -8.24
C LYS A 36 53.57 -42.91 -9.60
N LEU A 37 54.05 -41.92 -10.34
CA LEU A 37 54.64 -42.06 -11.68
C LEU A 37 56.12 -42.51 -11.67
N ARG A 38 56.71 -42.72 -10.48
CA ARG A 38 58.12 -43.13 -10.26
C ARG A 38 59.15 -42.28 -11.00
N LEU A 39 58.91 -40.97 -11.08
CA LEU A 39 59.66 -40.07 -11.98
C LEU A 39 61.17 -40.09 -11.77
N LYS A 40 61.65 -40.22 -10.52
CA LYS A 40 63.10 -40.28 -10.23
C LYS A 40 63.76 -41.55 -10.78
N GLU A 41 63.13 -42.70 -10.57
CA GLU A 41 63.63 -44.01 -11.02
C GLU A 41 63.67 -44.07 -12.55
N ARG A 42 62.59 -43.62 -13.21
CA ARG A 42 62.49 -43.53 -14.67
C ARG A 42 63.46 -42.50 -15.26
N ALA A 43 63.65 -41.34 -14.63
CA ALA A 43 64.62 -40.35 -15.09
C ALA A 43 66.06 -40.86 -15.03
N GLU A 44 66.44 -41.59 -13.97
CA GLU A 44 67.75 -42.25 -13.91
C GLU A 44 67.92 -43.34 -14.97
N GLN A 45 66.86 -44.12 -15.24
CA GLN A 45 66.89 -45.17 -16.26
C GLN A 45 67.00 -44.58 -17.67
N ASN A 46 66.15 -43.61 -18.03
CA ASN A 46 66.14 -42.98 -19.35
C ASN A 46 67.43 -42.18 -19.57
N GLY A 47 67.93 -41.49 -18.54
CA GLY A 47 69.22 -40.79 -18.58
C GLY A 47 70.42 -41.72 -18.84
N ARG A 48 70.45 -42.92 -18.24
CA ARG A 48 71.49 -43.93 -18.54
C ARG A 48 71.40 -44.48 -19.97
N GLN A 49 70.24 -44.38 -20.60
CA GLN A 49 69.98 -44.87 -21.96
C GLN A 49 70.04 -43.74 -23.01
N ASN A 50 70.32 -42.49 -22.61
CA ASN A 50 70.24 -41.28 -23.46
C ASN A 50 68.87 -41.12 -24.17
N HIS A 51 67.79 -41.40 -23.43
CA HIS A 51 66.43 -41.05 -23.84
C HIS A 51 65.96 -39.77 -23.13
N PRO A 52 65.23 -38.87 -23.82
CA PRO A 52 64.90 -38.90 -25.26
C PRO A 52 66.12 -38.55 -26.15
N PRO A 53 66.10 -38.91 -27.45
CA PRO A 53 67.12 -38.48 -28.41
C PRO A 53 67.22 -36.95 -28.49
N VAL A 54 68.42 -36.42 -28.71
CA VAL A 54 68.69 -34.97 -28.71
C VAL A 54 67.90 -34.23 -29.80
N ASP A 55 67.61 -34.88 -30.92
CA ASP A 55 66.81 -34.35 -32.04
C ASP A 55 65.30 -34.60 -31.90
N SER A 56 64.83 -35.15 -30.77
CA SER A 56 63.40 -35.44 -30.55
C SER A 56 62.60 -34.18 -30.21
N THR A 57 61.65 -33.81 -31.06
CA THR A 57 60.65 -32.76 -30.77
C THR A 57 59.36 -33.28 -30.12
N ASP A 58 59.11 -34.59 -30.18
CA ASP A 58 57.94 -35.23 -29.56
C ASP A 58 58.22 -35.61 -28.10
N PHE A 59 57.17 -35.58 -27.28
CA PHE A 59 57.18 -35.98 -25.88
C PHE A 59 57.65 -37.44 -25.69
N ASP A 60 58.38 -37.71 -24.61
CA ASP A 60 58.71 -39.08 -24.19
C ASP A 60 57.48 -39.82 -23.64
N GLU A 61 57.54 -41.14 -23.48
CA GLU A 61 56.50 -41.96 -22.83
C GLU A 61 56.19 -41.47 -21.42
N VAL A 62 57.23 -41.13 -20.64
CA VAL A 62 57.09 -40.61 -19.28
C VAL A 62 56.38 -39.25 -19.28
N GLU A 63 56.67 -38.38 -20.25
CA GLU A 63 56.04 -37.07 -20.40
C GLU A 63 54.56 -37.20 -20.83
N ARG A 64 54.25 -38.12 -21.76
CA ARG A 64 52.86 -38.47 -22.10
C ARG A 64 52.08 -38.98 -20.89
N GLU A 65 52.69 -39.82 -20.04
CA GLU A 65 52.05 -40.32 -18.81
C GLU A 65 51.82 -39.20 -17.79
N ILE A 66 52.77 -38.26 -17.64
CA ILE A 66 52.60 -37.03 -16.82
C ILE A 66 51.43 -36.18 -17.36
N ILE A 67 51.36 -35.94 -18.68
CA ILE A 67 50.30 -35.16 -19.31
C ILE A 67 48.94 -35.83 -19.09
N ALA A 68 48.85 -37.16 -19.24
CA ALA A 68 47.63 -37.92 -18.99
C ALA A 68 47.17 -37.83 -17.53
N GLU A 69 48.08 -38.00 -16.56
CA GLU A 69 47.78 -37.86 -15.14
C GLU A 69 47.31 -36.44 -14.79
N ILE A 70 47.97 -35.39 -15.31
CA ILE A 70 47.56 -33.99 -15.09
C ILE A 70 46.18 -33.74 -15.72
N SER A 71 45.91 -34.25 -16.92
CA SER A 71 44.63 -34.10 -17.61
C SER A 71 43.48 -34.77 -16.86
N ASP A 72 43.68 -35.98 -16.33
CA ASP A 72 42.66 -36.67 -15.51
C ASP A 72 42.39 -35.93 -14.18
N ASN A 73 43.45 -35.44 -13.51
CA ASN A 73 43.28 -34.62 -12.31
C ASN A 73 42.56 -33.29 -12.59
N LEU A 74 42.83 -32.65 -13.73
CA LEU A 74 42.12 -31.44 -14.18
C LEU A 74 40.65 -31.72 -14.48
N HIS A 75 40.35 -32.83 -15.17
CA HIS A 75 38.97 -33.25 -15.46
C HIS A 75 38.18 -33.49 -14.17
N ARG A 76 38.76 -34.21 -13.20
CA ARG A 76 38.17 -34.42 -11.87
C ARG A 76 37.90 -33.09 -11.16
N ALA A 77 38.87 -32.20 -11.12
CA ALA A 77 38.73 -30.87 -10.52
C ALA A 77 37.62 -30.03 -11.17
N GLN A 78 37.42 -30.14 -12.49
CA GLN A 78 36.31 -29.48 -13.19
C GLN A 78 34.94 -30.08 -12.83
N ILE A 79 34.83 -31.41 -12.76
CA ILE A 79 33.60 -32.09 -12.32
C ILE A 79 33.26 -31.69 -10.88
N ASP A 80 34.23 -31.76 -9.96
CA ASP A 80 34.04 -31.42 -8.55
C ASP A 80 33.68 -29.95 -8.37
N GLY A 81 34.34 -29.04 -9.09
CA GLY A 81 34.00 -27.62 -9.11
C GLY A 81 32.58 -27.34 -9.61
N SER A 82 32.15 -28.01 -10.68
CA SER A 82 30.80 -27.91 -11.24
C SER A 82 29.73 -28.46 -10.28
N ASN A 83 29.99 -29.62 -9.66
CA ASN A 83 29.12 -30.22 -8.65
C ASN A 83 28.97 -29.31 -7.42
N ASN A 84 30.08 -28.78 -6.91
CA ASN A 84 30.07 -27.83 -5.81
C ASN A 84 29.25 -26.58 -6.17
N HIS A 85 29.44 -26.00 -7.36
CA HIS A 85 28.67 -24.84 -7.80
C HIS A 85 27.16 -25.13 -7.88
N ARG A 86 26.76 -26.30 -8.40
CA ARG A 86 25.34 -26.73 -8.43
C ARG A 86 24.77 -26.86 -7.01
N ILE A 87 25.49 -27.52 -6.11
CA ILE A 87 25.08 -27.70 -4.70
C ILE A 87 24.93 -26.34 -3.99
N TYR A 88 25.80 -25.37 -4.25
CA TYR A 88 25.65 -24.01 -3.72
C TYR A 88 24.43 -23.28 -4.30
N GLY A 89 24.15 -23.43 -5.60
CA GLY A 89 22.94 -22.88 -6.22
C GLY A 89 21.65 -23.44 -5.61
N GLU A 90 21.61 -24.76 -5.40
CA GLU A 90 20.48 -25.45 -4.75
C GLU A 90 20.26 -24.93 -3.31
N ARG A 91 21.32 -24.87 -2.49
CA ARG A 91 21.26 -24.34 -1.11
C ARG A 91 20.86 -22.86 -1.04
N LEU A 92 21.33 -22.03 -1.98
CA LEU A 92 20.97 -20.62 -2.05
C LEU A 92 19.49 -20.43 -2.42
N SER A 93 18.97 -21.27 -3.32
CA SER A 93 17.55 -21.31 -3.67
C SER A 93 16.68 -21.74 -2.48
N GLU A 94 17.11 -22.77 -1.73
CA GLU A 94 16.44 -23.22 -0.51
C GLU A 94 16.37 -22.10 0.56
N LEU A 95 17.48 -21.40 0.81
CA LEU A 95 17.52 -20.25 1.71
C LEU A 95 16.60 -19.10 1.26
N ALA A 96 16.48 -18.86 -0.05
CA ALA A 96 15.53 -17.89 -0.59
C ALA A 96 14.07 -18.30 -0.34
N LEU A 97 13.72 -19.58 -0.56
CA LEU A 97 12.39 -20.11 -0.28
C LEU A 97 12.03 -20.04 1.22
N LEU A 98 12.98 -20.34 2.13
CA LEU A 98 12.76 -20.17 3.57
C LEU A 98 12.46 -18.71 3.94
N ARG A 99 13.15 -17.76 3.31
CA ARG A 99 12.91 -16.32 3.51
C ARG A 99 11.52 -15.90 3.04
N GLU A 100 11.08 -16.36 1.87
CA GLU A 100 9.73 -16.09 1.37
C GLU A 100 8.65 -16.72 2.25
N LEU A 101 8.83 -17.96 2.70
CA LEU A 101 7.90 -18.64 3.62
C LEU A 101 7.78 -17.90 4.97
N SER A 102 8.89 -17.35 5.48
CA SER A 102 8.88 -16.50 6.67
C SER A 102 8.10 -15.19 6.45
N ALA A 103 8.22 -14.58 5.27
CA ALA A 103 7.43 -13.40 4.92
C ALA A 103 5.92 -13.72 4.81
N ILE A 104 5.56 -14.84 4.19
CA ILE A 104 4.17 -15.30 4.05
C ILE A 104 3.55 -15.60 5.41
N THR A 105 4.26 -16.28 6.31
CA THR A 105 3.75 -16.59 7.66
C THR A 105 3.63 -15.34 8.53
N GLY A 106 4.55 -14.38 8.40
CA GLY A 106 4.44 -13.04 9.02
C GLY A 106 3.20 -12.28 8.54
N ALA A 107 3.03 -12.15 7.22
CA ALA A 107 1.87 -11.46 6.62
C ALA A 107 0.53 -12.14 6.97
N SER A 108 0.50 -13.48 7.01
CA SER A 108 -0.70 -14.23 7.43
C SER A 108 -1.06 -14.00 8.89
N SER A 109 -0.04 -13.93 9.77
CA SER A 109 -0.23 -13.65 11.19
C SER A 109 -0.75 -12.23 11.43
N GLN A 110 -0.22 -11.25 10.68
CA GLN A 110 -0.71 -9.88 10.69
C GLN A 110 -2.17 -9.79 10.22
N ALA A 111 -2.50 -10.39 9.08
CA ALA A 111 -3.87 -10.39 8.53
C ALA A 111 -4.89 -11.03 9.49
N LEU A 112 -4.48 -12.07 10.23
CA LEU A 112 -5.31 -12.69 11.27
C LEU A 112 -5.54 -11.75 12.48
N GLY A 113 -4.50 -11.01 12.90
CA GLY A 113 -4.62 -9.97 13.93
C GLY A 113 -5.54 -8.81 13.50
N ASP A 114 -5.36 -8.30 12.29
CA ASP A 114 -6.20 -7.23 11.71
C ASP A 114 -7.68 -7.67 11.59
N TYR A 115 -7.91 -8.93 11.22
CA TYR A 115 -9.26 -9.51 11.17
C TYR A 115 -9.90 -9.62 12.57
N GLN A 116 -9.16 -10.10 13.57
CA GLN A 116 -9.64 -10.16 14.96
C GLN A 116 -9.96 -8.77 15.52
N ALA A 117 -9.07 -7.78 15.30
CA ALA A 117 -9.33 -6.39 15.68
C ALA A 117 -10.58 -5.82 14.99
N THR A 118 -10.79 -6.17 13.72
CA THR A 118 -11.98 -5.78 12.95
C THR A 118 -13.27 -6.40 13.51
N ILE A 119 -13.24 -7.67 13.93
CA ILE A 119 -14.39 -8.32 14.61
C ILE A 119 -14.72 -7.58 15.90
N ILE A 120 -13.75 -7.41 16.79
CA ILE A 120 -13.95 -6.76 18.11
C ILE A 120 -14.52 -5.34 17.94
N ASN A 121 -14.02 -4.57 16.97
CA ASN A 121 -14.55 -3.25 16.66
C ASN A 121 -16.01 -3.30 16.18
N ARG A 122 -16.35 -4.23 15.28
CA ARG A 122 -17.71 -4.38 14.74
C ARG A 122 -18.69 -4.88 15.79
N GLU A 123 -18.30 -5.82 16.64
CA GLU A 123 -19.11 -6.30 17.76
C GLU A 123 -19.37 -5.20 18.78
N GLY A 124 -18.34 -4.41 19.15
CA GLY A 124 -18.51 -3.24 20.03
C GLY A 124 -19.47 -2.21 19.44
N ARG A 125 -19.34 -1.87 18.15
CA ARG A 125 -20.27 -0.96 17.45
C ARG A 125 -21.70 -1.51 17.40
N LEU A 126 -21.87 -2.81 17.16
CA LEU A 126 -23.19 -3.46 17.13
C LEU A 126 -23.83 -3.49 18.52
N ALA A 127 -23.05 -3.74 19.57
CA ALA A 127 -23.52 -3.69 20.95
C ALA A 127 -24.00 -2.29 21.34
N LEU A 128 -23.22 -1.25 21.03
CA LEU A 128 -23.60 0.16 21.25
C LEU A 128 -24.85 0.58 20.46
N ALA A 129 -24.97 0.15 19.20
CA ALA A 129 -26.18 0.40 18.42
C ALA A 129 -27.41 -0.31 19.03
N LYS A 130 -27.24 -1.54 19.51
CA LYS A 130 -28.31 -2.33 20.16
C LYS A 130 -28.74 -1.72 21.50
N THR A 131 -27.83 -1.16 22.30
CA THR A 131 -28.18 -0.46 23.54
C THR A 131 -28.90 0.86 23.24
N ALA A 132 -28.39 1.68 22.32
CA ALA A 132 -29.04 2.94 21.94
C ALA A 132 -30.46 2.72 21.39
N ILE A 133 -30.68 1.69 20.56
CA ILE A 133 -32.02 1.32 20.08
C ILE A 133 -32.92 0.91 21.27
N ARG A 134 -32.44 0.06 22.18
CA ARG A 134 -33.20 -0.38 23.36
C ARG A 134 -33.56 0.79 24.28
N GLU A 135 -32.64 1.72 24.51
CA GLU A 135 -32.86 2.94 25.28
C GLU A 135 -33.94 3.81 24.62
N SER A 136 -33.84 4.07 23.31
CA SER A 136 -34.87 4.85 22.60
C SER A 136 -36.28 4.22 22.66
N PHE A 137 -36.39 2.89 22.64
CA PHE A 137 -37.67 2.20 22.85
C PHE A 137 -38.18 2.29 24.29
N LYS A 138 -37.29 2.26 25.28
CA LYS A 138 -37.64 2.45 26.70
C LYS A 138 -38.12 3.86 26.96
N ASP A 139 -37.43 4.87 26.43
CA ASP A 139 -37.81 6.28 26.58
C ASP A 139 -39.15 6.56 25.90
N LEU A 140 -39.40 5.98 24.72
CA LEU A 140 -40.69 6.07 24.04
C LEU A 140 -41.82 5.36 24.81
N ALA A 141 -41.52 4.27 25.52
CA ALA A 141 -42.50 3.61 26.39
C ALA A 141 -42.83 4.45 27.64
N ASN A 142 -41.81 5.02 28.30
CA ASN A 142 -41.98 5.92 29.45
C ASN A 142 -42.79 7.16 29.05
N PHE A 143 -42.42 7.84 27.97
CA PHE A 143 -43.13 9.01 27.44
C PHE A 143 -44.61 8.70 27.14
N LYS A 144 -44.90 7.53 26.59
CA LYS A 144 -46.30 7.10 26.36
C LYS A 144 -47.07 6.88 27.66
N GLN A 145 -46.41 6.32 28.68
CA GLN A 145 -47.02 6.09 29.99
C GLN A 145 -47.31 7.42 30.72
N GLU A 146 -46.35 8.33 30.74
CA GLU A 146 -46.47 9.65 31.37
C GLU A 146 -47.57 10.53 30.73
N HIS A 147 -47.76 10.42 29.41
CA HIS A 147 -48.76 11.20 28.67
C HIS A 147 -50.05 10.43 28.29
N GLY A 148 -50.26 9.21 28.78
CA GLY A 148 -51.46 8.40 28.50
C GLY A 148 -51.65 8.02 27.01
N LEU A 149 -50.58 7.99 26.22
CA LEU A 149 -50.63 7.85 24.76
C LEU A 149 -50.64 6.37 24.32
N HIS A 150 -51.82 5.76 24.28
CA HIS A 150 -52.00 4.37 23.82
C HIS A 150 -51.91 4.17 22.29
N ARG A 151 -51.81 5.23 21.49
CA ARG A 151 -51.81 5.14 20.01
C ARG A 151 -50.41 4.86 19.40
N PRO A 152 -50.33 4.22 18.22
CA PRO A 152 -49.09 4.17 17.45
C PRO A 152 -48.65 5.58 17.01
N ALA A 153 -47.33 5.79 16.95
CA ALA A 153 -46.77 7.02 16.41
C ALA A 153 -47.10 7.08 14.91
N HIS A 154 -47.78 8.14 14.48
CA HIS A 154 -48.04 8.36 13.06
C HIS A 154 -46.74 8.84 12.39
N PRO A 155 -46.49 8.51 11.12
CA PRO A 155 -45.38 9.10 10.39
C PRO A 155 -45.54 10.62 10.41
N GLY A 156 -44.47 11.34 10.74
CA GLY A 156 -44.47 12.80 10.77
C GLY A 156 -44.83 13.38 9.40
N ILE A 157 -45.29 14.64 9.39
CA ILE A 157 -45.65 15.37 8.17
C ILE A 157 -44.52 15.21 7.15
N GLN A 158 -44.83 14.62 5.99
CA GLN A 158 -43.82 14.36 4.96
C GLN A 158 -43.18 15.69 4.55
N PRO A 159 -41.85 15.75 4.37
CA PRO A 159 -41.13 17.02 4.16
C PRO A 159 -41.61 17.78 2.92
N ILE A 160 -42.19 17.08 1.94
CA ILE A 160 -42.81 17.68 0.75
C ILE A 160 -43.92 18.69 1.10
N TYR A 161 -44.74 18.43 2.13
CA TYR A 161 -45.80 19.35 2.55
C TYR A 161 -45.23 20.61 3.20
N ALA A 162 -44.14 20.50 3.97
CA ALA A 162 -43.45 21.64 4.55
C ALA A 162 -42.81 22.52 3.46
N TRP A 163 -42.17 21.92 2.46
CA TRP A 163 -41.65 22.67 1.31
C TRP A 163 -42.76 23.33 0.49
N ALA A 164 -43.91 22.66 0.31
CA ALA A 164 -45.05 23.22 -0.41
C ALA A 164 -45.66 24.45 0.31
N THR A 165 -45.80 24.42 1.65
CA THR A 165 -46.30 25.59 2.39
C THR A 165 -45.31 26.76 2.38
N PHE A 166 -44.00 26.51 2.48
CA PHE A 166 -42.99 27.56 2.31
C PHE A 166 -43.02 28.17 0.90
N ALA A 167 -43.10 27.34 -0.15
CA ALA A 167 -43.19 27.82 -1.53
C ALA A 167 -44.45 28.66 -1.77
N LEU A 168 -45.60 28.23 -1.25
CA LEU A 168 -46.86 28.97 -1.35
C LEU A 168 -46.80 30.32 -0.62
N ALA A 169 -46.27 30.34 0.62
CA ALA A 169 -46.10 31.56 1.39
C ALA A 169 -45.17 32.55 0.69
N TRP A 170 -44.06 32.08 0.12
CA TRP A 170 -43.12 32.90 -0.65
C TRP A 170 -43.75 33.46 -1.94
N LEU A 171 -44.61 32.69 -2.61
CA LEU A 171 -45.31 33.13 -3.82
C LEU A 171 -46.33 34.23 -3.50
N ILE A 172 -47.11 34.07 -2.42
CA ILE A 172 -48.04 35.09 -1.92
C ILE A 172 -47.29 36.37 -1.55
N GLU A 173 -46.20 36.27 -0.78
CA GLU A 173 -45.35 37.41 -0.41
C GLU A 173 -44.76 38.11 -1.64
N SER A 174 -44.33 37.35 -2.65
CA SER A 174 -43.80 37.90 -3.90
C SER A 174 -44.87 38.64 -4.72
N LEU A 175 -46.11 38.12 -4.75
CA LEU A 175 -47.24 38.79 -5.41
C LEU A 175 -47.65 40.06 -4.67
N CYS A 176 -47.72 40.03 -3.34
CA CYS A 176 -48.03 41.20 -2.51
C CYS A 176 -46.96 42.30 -2.68
N ASN A 177 -45.67 41.96 -2.59
CA ASN A 177 -44.59 42.93 -2.82
C ASN A 177 -44.59 43.46 -4.26
N THR A 178 -44.85 42.62 -5.27
CA THR A 178 -44.94 43.07 -6.67
C THR A 178 -46.12 44.04 -6.85
N ALA A 179 -47.29 43.74 -6.28
CA ALA A 179 -48.45 44.61 -6.33
C ALA A 179 -48.20 45.95 -5.60
N PHE A 180 -47.58 45.90 -4.43
CA PHE A 180 -47.25 47.09 -3.63
C PHE A 180 -46.24 48.00 -4.35
N LEU A 181 -45.21 47.41 -4.98
CA LEU A 181 -44.25 48.15 -5.81
C LEU A 181 -44.93 48.75 -7.05
N ARG A 182 -45.86 48.04 -7.71
CA ARG A 182 -46.53 48.52 -8.93
C ARG A 182 -47.59 49.59 -8.71
N VAL A 183 -48.10 49.74 -7.48
CA VAL A 183 -49.03 50.83 -7.10
C VAL A 183 -48.30 52.13 -6.76
N ASN A 184 -46.97 52.08 -6.57
CA ASN A 184 -46.15 53.25 -6.24
C ASN A 184 -45.35 53.81 -7.45
N ASP A 185 -45.62 53.33 -8.68
CA ASP A 185 -44.81 53.66 -9.87
C ASP A 185 -45.47 54.69 -10.82
N ASP A 186 -46.51 55.39 -10.36
CA ASP A 186 -47.13 56.52 -11.09
C ASP A 186 -46.25 57.81 -11.09
N TYR A 187 -45.07 57.80 -10.45
CA TYR A 187 -44.14 58.93 -10.37
C TYR A 187 -42.64 58.53 -10.49
N GLY A 188 -42.31 57.51 -11.29
CA GLY A 188 -40.94 56.96 -11.40
C GLY A 188 -40.19 57.20 -12.72
N LEU A 189 -40.81 56.93 -13.87
CA LEU A 189 -40.07 56.67 -15.13
C LEU A 189 -40.40 57.58 -16.32
N LEU A 190 -41.02 58.75 -16.09
CA LEU A 190 -41.42 59.71 -17.14
C LEU A 190 -40.92 61.16 -16.89
N GLY A 191 -39.95 61.35 -16.00
CA GLY A 191 -39.43 62.67 -15.61
C GLY A 191 -38.12 63.12 -16.28
N ASP A 192 -37.31 62.21 -16.83
CA ASP A 192 -35.93 62.52 -17.24
C ASP A 192 -35.68 62.41 -18.75
N SER A 193 -36.00 63.50 -19.47
CA SER A 193 -35.41 63.78 -20.80
C SER A 193 -35.62 65.22 -21.31
N SER A 194 -36.31 66.11 -20.57
CA SER A 194 -36.76 67.40 -21.13
C SER A 194 -36.69 68.64 -20.22
N ARG A 195 -35.54 68.91 -19.59
CA ARG A 195 -34.93 70.28 -19.61
C ARG A 195 -33.48 70.35 -19.13
N ARG A 196 -32.66 71.09 -19.90
CA ARG A 196 -31.34 71.61 -19.51
C ARG A 196 -31.47 73.08 -19.06
N GLN A 197 -30.39 73.60 -18.43
CA GLN A 197 -30.13 74.99 -18.01
C GLN A 197 -30.96 75.45 -16.79
N SER A 198 -30.42 76.08 -15.73
CA SER A 198 -29.03 76.44 -15.30
C SER A 198 -29.09 76.80 -13.79
N SER A 199 -28.05 76.85 -12.94
CA SER A 199 -26.58 76.98 -13.07
C SER A 199 -25.84 75.95 -12.15
N GLN A 200 -24.50 75.76 -12.11
CA GLN A 200 -23.39 76.59 -11.57
C GLN A 200 -23.67 77.13 -10.15
N GLU A 201 -22.91 76.87 -9.07
CA GLU A 201 -21.63 76.14 -8.80
C GLU A 201 -21.81 75.36 -7.45
N SER A 202 -20.95 74.49 -6.89
CA SER A 202 -19.52 74.19 -7.06
C SER A 202 -19.16 72.77 -6.53
N ILE A 203 -18.22 72.10 -7.22
CA ILE A 203 -17.12 71.24 -6.71
C ILE A 203 -17.34 70.41 -5.40
N SER A 204 -17.45 69.07 -5.47
CA SER A 204 -16.30 68.16 -5.23
C SER A 204 -16.62 66.64 -5.20
N GLN A 205 -15.88 65.86 -6.00
CA GLN A 205 -15.30 64.52 -5.72
C GLN A 205 -16.12 63.24 -5.35
N TYR A 206 -16.00 62.26 -6.27
CA TYR A 206 -15.71 60.81 -6.04
C TYR A 206 -16.85 59.80 -5.71
N PRO A 207 -16.69 58.47 -6.00
CA PRO A 207 -17.59 57.84 -6.98
C PRO A 207 -18.24 56.49 -6.60
N ALA A 208 -19.15 56.04 -7.48
CA ALA A 208 -19.42 54.66 -7.87
C ALA A 208 -19.46 53.56 -6.78
N SER A 209 -20.66 53.21 -6.34
CA SER A 209 -20.94 52.04 -5.50
C SER A 209 -20.91 50.70 -6.28
N SER A 210 -19.73 50.15 -6.56
CA SER A 210 -19.59 48.76 -7.06
C SER A 210 -19.48 47.70 -5.95
N ASP A 211 -19.29 48.09 -4.69
CA ASP A 211 -18.97 47.17 -3.60
C ASP A 211 -20.19 46.43 -2.98
N ALA A 212 -21.41 46.92 -3.22
CA ALA A 212 -22.63 46.34 -2.64
C ALA A 212 -22.92 44.90 -3.14
N MET A 213 -22.57 44.57 -4.38
CA MET A 213 -22.79 43.23 -4.95
C MET A 213 -21.70 42.22 -4.55
N SER A 214 -20.46 42.67 -4.34
CA SER A 214 -19.35 41.81 -3.92
C SER A 214 -19.52 41.28 -2.49
N GLY A 215 -20.11 42.08 -1.59
CA GLY A 215 -20.37 41.68 -0.21
C GLY A 215 -21.36 40.51 -0.05
N LEU A 216 -22.44 40.51 -0.84
CA LEU A 216 -23.50 39.49 -0.74
C LEU A 216 -23.04 38.09 -1.17
N ILE A 217 -22.22 38.01 -2.23
CA ILE A 217 -21.69 36.73 -2.73
C ILE A 217 -20.67 36.14 -1.73
N SER A 218 -19.85 36.99 -1.10
CA SER A 218 -18.90 36.59 -0.05
C SER A 218 -19.61 36.00 1.18
N PHE A 219 -20.70 36.61 1.64
CA PHE A 219 -21.42 36.18 2.84
C PHE A 219 -22.06 34.80 2.70
N ILE A 220 -22.65 34.51 1.53
CA ILE A 220 -23.26 33.21 1.22
C ILE A 220 -22.20 32.09 1.13
N GLY A 221 -21.06 32.36 0.48
CA GLY A 221 -19.94 31.42 0.43
C GLY A 221 -19.37 31.07 1.82
N ALA A 222 -19.21 32.07 2.69
CA ALA A 222 -18.69 31.90 4.04
C ALA A 222 -19.67 31.17 5.00
N GLY A 223 -20.97 31.15 4.71
CA GLY A 223 -21.96 30.37 5.46
C GLY A 223 -21.85 28.87 5.19
N ILE A 224 -21.81 28.49 3.91
CA ILE A 224 -21.81 27.09 3.45
C ILE A 224 -20.51 26.37 3.87
N GLY A 225 -19.36 27.06 3.77
CA GLY A 225 -18.07 26.51 4.24
C GLY A 225 -18.04 26.15 5.72
N ARG A 226 -18.68 26.97 6.57
CA ARG A 226 -18.73 26.74 8.03
C ARG A 226 -19.67 25.61 8.43
N LEU A 227 -20.80 25.40 7.74
CA LEU A 227 -21.62 24.20 7.95
C LEU A 227 -20.88 22.91 7.57
N ARG A 228 -20.16 22.90 6.44
CA ARG A 228 -19.45 21.71 5.95
C ARG A 228 -18.31 21.27 6.88
N GLN A 229 -17.58 22.20 7.50
CA GLN A 229 -16.58 21.85 8.52
C GLN A 229 -17.21 21.36 9.84
N ARG A 230 -18.37 21.90 10.25
CA ARG A 230 -19.02 21.52 11.51
C ARG A 230 -19.60 20.09 11.47
N TRP A 231 -20.04 19.62 10.30
CA TRP A 231 -20.45 18.22 10.09
C TRP A 231 -19.27 17.24 10.07
N ARG A 232 -18.11 17.62 9.52
CA ARG A 232 -16.93 16.74 9.45
C ARG A 232 -16.30 16.42 10.81
N ARG A 233 -16.56 17.22 11.86
CA ARG A 233 -16.10 17.00 13.25
C ARG A 233 -17.08 16.19 14.13
N ARG A 234 -18.18 15.65 13.58
CA ARG A 234 -19.15 14.81 14.30
C ARG A 234 -19.22 13.35 13.81
N LEU A 235 -18.41 13.01 12.79
CA LEU A 235 -18.40 11.71 12.12
C LEU A 235 -16.96 11.16 11.94
N GLY A 236 -16.04 11.66 12.76
CA GLY A 236 -14.68 11.14 12.95
C GLY A 236 -14.44 10.98 14.45
#